data_AF-A0A1I5MWD3-F1
#
_entry.id   AF-A0A1I5MWD3-F1
#
_cell.length_a   1.000
_cell.length_b   1.000
_cell.length_c   1.000
_cell.angle_alpha   90.00
_cell.angle_beta   90.00
_cell.angle_gamma   90.00
#
_symmetry.space_group_name_H-M   'P 1'
#
loop_
_entity.id
_entity.type
_entity.pdbx_description
1 polymer ?
#
loop_
_entity_poly.entity_id
_entity_poly.type
_entity_poly.pdbx_seq_one_letter_code
_entity_poly.pdbx_strand_id
1 'polypeptide(L)' 'MKYFVFAIRDAKVGFMAPTVEQNAPSAVRNFEHAVQNSFSLMNSHPGDYDLYQIGTFDSDSGEIEKQLPEHLCSASDIVR' A
#
# COMPACT_ATOMS: atom_id res chain seq x y z
N MET A 1 17.57 10.39 -3.49
CA MET A 1 16.21 10.85 -3.83
C MET A 1 15.25 10.19 -2.87
N LYS A 2 14.30 10.94 -2.30
CA LYS A 2 13.38 10.40 -1.28
C LYS A 2 12.15 9.78 -1.92
N TYR A 3 11.91 8.52 -1.61
CA TYR A 3 10.74 7.74 -1.97
C TYR A 3 9.92 7.41 -0.73
N PHE A 4 8.71 6.92 -0.94
CA PHE A 4 7.80 6.53 0.13
C PHE A 4 7.63 5.02 0.14
N VAL A 5 7.58 4.45 1.34
CA VAL A 5 7.42 3.02 1.56
C VAL A 5 5.98 2.76 1.95
N PHE A 6 5.32 1.88 1.21
CA PHE A 6 3.92 1.50 1.42
C PHE A 6 3.81 0.01 1.72
N ALA A 7 2.75 -0.38 2.40
CA ALA A 7 2.42 -1.78 2.60
C ALA A 7 0.90 -1.95 2.62
N ILE A 8 0.45 -3.05 2.03
CA ILE A 8 -0.94 -3.48 2.12
C ILE A 8 -1.10 -4.23 3.45
N ARG A 9 -2.10 -3.86 4.23
CA ARG A 9 -2.49 -4.58 5.44
C ARG A 9 -3.67 -5.48 5.11
N ASP A 10 -3.48 -6.77 5.36
CA ASP A 10 -4.53 -7.78 5.38
C ASP A 10 -5.00 -7.96 6.83
N ALA A 11 -6.30 -7.81 7.09
CA ALA A 11 -6.89 -7.92 8.42
C ALA A 11 -6.69 -9.31 9.06
N LYS A 12 -6.44 -10.36 8.27
CA LYS A 12 -6.29 -11.75 8.73
C LYS A 12 -4.84 -12.17 8.94
N VAL A 13 -3.88 -11.61 8.18
CA VAL A 13 -2.45 -12.02 8.26
C VAL A 13 -1.48 -10.92 8.66
N GLY A 14 -1.89 -9.65 8.57
CA GLY A 14 -1.05 -8.49 8.89
C GLY A 14 -0.50 -7.78 7.66
N PHE A 15 0.66 -7.12 7.80
CA PHE A 15 1.28 -6.36 6.71
C PHE A 15 1.95 -7.30 5.70
N MET A 16 1.59 -7.11 4.43
CA MET A 16 2.22 -7.77 3.29
C MET A 16 3.60 -7.15 2.99
N ALA A 17 4.31 -7.71 2.01
CA ALA A 17 5.61 -7.20 1.58
C ALA A 17 5.50 -5.71 1.19
N PRO A 18 6.38 -4.84 1.71
CA PRO A 18 6.35 -3.43 1.41
C PRO A 18 6.84 -3.14 -0.01
N THR A 19 6.34 -2.05 -0.58
CA THR A 19 6.75 -1.53 -1.89
C THR A 19 7.23 -0.10 -1.75
N VAL A 20 8.05 0.35 -2.70
CA VAL A 20 8.61 1.71 -2.73
C VAL A 20 8.04 2.43 -3.93
N GLU A 21 7.47 3.61 -3.73
CA GLU A 21 6.83 4.42 -4.77
C GLU A 21 7.29 5.88 -4.68
N GLN A 22 7.13 6.61 -5.78
CA GLN A 22 7.54 8.01 -5.88
C GLN A 22 6.68 8.94 -5.00
N ASN A 23 5.40 8.62 -4.81
CA ASN A 23 4.44 9.39 -4.02
C ASN A 23 3.18 8.56 -3.72
N ALA A 24 2.36 9.05 -2.79
CA ALA A 24 1.12 8.39 -2.39
C ALA A 24 0.12 8.18 -3.55
N PRO A 25 -0.13 9.13 -4.47
CA PRO A 25 -1.01 8.89 -5.63
C PRO A 25 -0.57 7.72 -6.52
N SER A 26 0.73 7.53 -6.73
CA SER A 26 1.26 6.37 -7.47
C SER A 26 0.90 5.06 -6.76
N ALA A 27 1.13 5.01 -5.45
CA ALA A 27 0.83 3.85 -4.62
C ALA A 27 -0.68 3.51 -4.61
N VAL A 28 -1.53 4.53 -4.45
CA VAL A 28 -3.00 4.38 -4.48
C VAL A 28 -3.45 3.83 -5.82
N ARG A 29 -2.96 4.37 -6.95
CA ARG A 29 -3.30 3.86 -8.28
C ARG A 29 -2.88 2.40 -8.49
N ASN A 30 -1.69 2.03 -8.03
CA ASN A 30 -1.22 0.65 -8.14
C ASN A 30 -2.06 -0.30 -7.29
N PHE A 31 -2.47 0.15 -6.10
CA PHE A 31 -3.41 -0.58 -5.25
C PHE A 31 -4.79 -0.70 -5.90
N GLU A 32 -5.34 0.39 -6.46
CA GLU A 32 -6.62 0.35 -7.20
C GLU A 32 -6.59 -0.67 -8.32
N HIS A 33 -5.51 -0.72 -9.10
CA HIS A 33 -5.35 -1.71 -10.16
C HIS A 33 -5.31 -3.15 -9.61
N ALA A 34 -4.66 -3.37 -8.46
CA ALA A 34 -4.65 -4.67 -7.79
C ALA A 34 -6.03 -5.08 -7.26
N VAL A 35 -6.79 -4.12 -6.74
CA VAL A 35 -8.17 -4.30 -6.23
C VAL A 35 -9.16 -4.57 -7.37
N GLN A 36 -8.96 -3.97 -8.54
CA GLN A 36 -9.82 -4.18 -9.72
C GLN A 36 -9.54 -5.48 -10.47
N ASN A 37 -8.41 -6.13 -10.21
CA ASN A 37 -8.11 -7.44 -10.80
C ASN A 37 -9.04 -8.51 -10.21
N SER A 38 -9.97 -9.03 -11.02
CA SER A 38 -11.00 -10.00 -10.61
C SER A 38 -10.47 -11.30 -10.04
N PHE A 39 -9.20 -11.63 -10.26
CA PHE A 39 -8.55 -12.82 -9.69
C PHE A 39 -7.81 -12.53 -8.38
N SER A 40 -7.82 -11.29 -7.89
CA SER A 40 -7.11 -10.91 -6.66
C SER A 40 -7.95 -11.15 -5.41
N LEU A 41 -7.27 -11.48 -4.31
CA LEU A 41 -7.92 -11.59 -3.00
C LEU A 41 -8.55 -10.25 -2.57
N MET A 42 -7.92 -9.14 -2.94
CA MET A 42 -8.39 -7.79 -2.66
C MET A 42 -9.72 -7.47 -3.36
N ASN A 43 -9.96 -8.05 -4.54
CA ASN A 43 -11.25 -7.95 -5.22
C ASN A 43 -12.33 -8.80 -4.55
N SER A 44 -11.97 -10.03 -4.14
CA SER A 44 -12.92 -10.97 -3.52
C SER A 44 -13.30 -10.63 -2.07
N HIS A 45 -12.39 -10.03 -1.31
CA HIS A 45 -12.56 -9.67 0.11
C HIS A 45 -12.11 -8.23 0.38
N PRO A 46 -12.71 -7.22 -0.28
CA PRO A 46 -12.24 -5.83 -0.21
C PRO A 46 -12.36 -5.20 1.19
N GLY A 47 -13.13 -5.81 2.11
CA GLY A 47 -13.23 -5.39 3.51
C GLY A 47 -12.01 -5.73 4.37
N ASP A 48 -11.13 -6.61 3.89
CA ASP A 48 -9.97 -7.07 4.66
C ASP A 48 -8.66 -6.37 4.26
N TYR A 49 -8.66 -5.54 3.21
CA TYR A 49 -7.45 -4.96 2.63
C TYR A 49 -7.42 -3.43 2.65
N ASP A 50 -6.34 -2.89 3.19
CA ASP A 50 -6.08 -1.46 3.32
C ASP A 50 -4.66 -1.12 2.87
N LEU A 51 -4.46 0.04 2.25
CA LEU A 51 -3.14 0.55 1.90
C LEU A 51 -2.64 1.53 2.97
N TYR A 52 -1.38 1.34 3.40
CA TYR A 52 -0.72 2.22 4.36
C TYR A 52 0.61 2.76 3.83
N GLN A 53 0.97 3.97 4.23
CA GLN A 53 2.33 4.49 4.18
C GLN A 53 3.04 4.18 5.50
N ILE A 54 4.21 3.53 5.44
CA ILE A 54 4.92 3.03 6.62
C ILE A 54 6.34 3.58 6.79
N GLY A 55 6.85 4.30 5.79
CA GLY A 55 8.18 4.90 5.88
C GLY A 55 8.56 5.71 4.67
N THR A 56 9.83 6.12 4.65
CA THR A 56 10.47 6.70 3.47
C THR A 56 11.81 6.03 3.23
N PHE A 57 12.22 6.00 1.97
CA PHE A 57 13.48 5.41 1.53
C PHE A 57 14.29 6.48 0.80
N ASP A 58 15.53 6.70 1.21
CA ASP A 58 16.46 7.56 0.46
C ASP A 58 17.35 6.69 -0.43
N SER A 59 17.21 6.84 -1.75
CA SER A 59 18.00 6.10 -2.73
C SER A 59 19.48 6.44 -2.74
N ASP A 60 19.88 7.60 -2.19
CA ASP A 60 21.26 8.07 -2.27
C ASP A 60 22.09 7.53 -1.09
N SER A 61 21.51 7.48 0.11
CA SER A 61 22.14 6.92 1.31
C SER A 61 21.80 5.46 1.59
N GLY A 62 20.69 4.96 1.02
CA GLY A 62 20.14 3.64 1.34
C GLY A 62 19.38 3.58 2.67
N GLU A 63 19.15 4.73 3.32
CA GLU A 63 18.47 4.79 4.61
C GLU A 63 16.96 4.62 4.47
N ILE A 64 16.39 3.87 5.42
CA ILE A 64 14.94 3.72 5.58
C ILE A 64 14.53 4.39 6.89
N GLU A 65 13.70 5.40 6.78
CA GLU A 65 13.09 6.07 7.93
C GLU A 65 11.71 5.48 8.18
N LYS A 66 11.47 5.00 9.41
CA LYS A 66 10.16 4.52 9.83
C LYS A 66 9.22 5.69 10.13
N GLN A 67 7.94 5.52 9.84
CA GLN A 67 6.86 6.38 10.33
C GLN A 67 5.73 5.54 10.92
N LEU A 68 4.82 6.17 11.68
CA LEU A 68 3.61 5.49 12.09
C LEU A 68 2.77 5.18 10.84
N PRO A 69 2.19 3.96 10.72
CA PRO A 69 1.37 3.61 9.57
C PRO A 69 0.25 4.62 9.36
N GLU A 70 0.28 5.31 8.23
CA GLU A 70 -0.76 6.24 7.80
C GLU A 70 -1.68 5.51 6.82
N HIS A 71 -2.97 5.41 7.15
CA HIS A 71 -3.97 4.81 6.28
C HIS A 71 -4.24 5.73 5.09
N LEU A 72 -4.21 5.19 3.88
CA LEU A 72 -4.42 5.95 2.64
C LEU A 72 -5.78 5.64 2.00
N CYS A 73 -6.12 4.36 1.88
CA CYS A 73 -7.39 3.92 1.28
C CYS A 73 -7.69 2.47 1.63
N SER A 74 -8.98 2.13 1.59
CA SER A 74 -9.50 0.78 1.76
C SER A 74 -9.90 0.19 0.40
N ALA A 75 -9.67 -1.10 0.18
CA ALA A 75 -10.13 -1.77 -1.03
C ALA A 75 -11.67 -1.70 -1.18
N SER A 76 -12.40 -1.65 -0.06
CA SER A 76 -13.86 -1.48 -0.02
C SER A 76 -14.36 -0.18 -0.65
N ASP A 77 -13.55 0.89 -0.63
CA ASP A 77 -13.93 2.17 -1.23
C ASP A 77 -13.69 2.18 -2.76
N ILE A 78 -12.93 1.21 -3.27
CA ILE A 78 -12.46 1.14 -4.65
C ILE A 78 -13.31 0.16 -5.47
N VAL A 79 -13.70 -0.98 -4.89
CA VAL A 79 -14.57 -1.95 -5.57
C VAL A 79 -15.97 -1.35 -5.73
N ARG A 80 -16.47 -1.32 -6.97
CA ARG A 80 -17.83 -0.89 -7.32
C ARG A 80 -18.67 -2.07 -7.77
#